data_AF-A0A0C5DYR8-F1
#
_entry.id   AF-A0A0C5DYR8-F1
#
_cell.length_a   1.000
_cell.length_b   1.000
_cell.length_c   1.000
_cell.angle_alpha   90.00
_cell.angle_beta   90.00
_cell.angle_gamma   90.00
#
_symmetry.space_group_name_H-M   'P 1'
#
loop_
_entity.id
_entity.type
_entity.pdbx_description
1 polymer ?
#
loop_
_entity_poly.entity_id
_entity_poly.type
_entity_poly.pdbx_seq_one_letter_code
_entity_poly.pdbx_strand_id
1 'polypeptide(L)' 'MSIIRPQSTTAEKGPVSVIAGPWPSYTAFRSLPERDRWVLYGSAKAYRQALEDQGLVMAEGYDDFVRRVTGELEL' A
#
# COMPACT_ATOMS: atom_id res chain seq x y z
N MET A 1 43.10 -18.29 20.63
CA MET A 1 41.83 -18.82 20.11
C MET A 1 40.83 -17.68 20.10
N SER A 2 40.61 -17.04 18.95
CA SER A 2 39.68 -15.89 18.84
C SER A 2 38.30 -16.39 18.44
N ILE A 3 37.31 -16.02 19.25
CA ILE A 3 35.92 -16.48 19.17
C ILE A 3 35.20 -15.60 18.13
N ILE A 4 34.67 -16.23 17.09
CA ILE A 4 33.90 -15.57 16.03
C ILE A 4 32.50 -15.28 16.59
N ARG A 5 32.13 -14.01 16.75
CA ARG A 5 30.75 -13.63 17.09
C ARG A 5 29.89 -13.67 15.82
N PRO A 6 28.69 -14.27 15.85
CA PRO A 6 27.76 -14.16 14.73
C PRO A 6 27.26 -12.71 14.65
N GLN A 7 27.61 -12.04 13.57
CA GLN A 7 27.02 -10.76 13.20
C GLN A 7 25.55 -10.98 12.85
N SER A 8 24.65 -10.58 13.75
CA SER A 8 23.24 -10.42 13.42
C SER A 8 23.13 -9.25 12.46
N THR A 9 22.88 -9.54 11.19
CA THR A 9 22.59 -8.55 10.15
C THR A 9 21.26 -7.90 10.46
N THR A 10 21.23 -6.92 11.35
CA THR A 10 20.12 -5.96 11.39
C THR A 10 20.25 -5.14 10.11
N ALA A 11 19.49 -5.52 9.09
CA ALA A 11 19.29 -4.67 7.93
C ALA A 11 18.72 -3.35 8.45
N GLU A 12 19.56 -2.33 8.58
CA GLU A 12 19.11 -0.97 8.81
C GLU A 12 18.16 -0.63 7.67
N LYS A 13 16.86 -0.60 7.95
CA LYS A 13 15.88 -0.01 7.03
C LYS A 13 16.33 1.43 6.87
N GLY A 14 16.90 1.75 5.71
CA GLY A 14 17.21 3.12 5.31
C GLY A 14 15.99 4.03 5.42
N PRO A 15 16.16 5.35 5.25
CA PRO A 15 15.08 6.31 5.48
C PRO A 15 13.82 5.91 4.70
N VAL A 16 12.74 5.63 5.44
CA VAL A 16 11.43 5.31 4.88
C VAL A 16 10.95 6.53 4.11
N SER A 17 10.75 6.38 2.81
CA SER A 17 10.21 7.46 1.99
C SER A 17 8.69 7.39 2.08
N VAL A 18 8.09 8.43 2.67
CA VAL A 18 6.65 8.53 2.88
C VAL A 18 6.02 9.27 1.70
N ILE A 19 5.04 8.66 1.05
CA ILE A 19 4.25 9.34 0.03
C ILE A 19 3.14 10.10 0.75
N ALA A 20 3.05 11.41 0.51
CA ALA A 20 2.06 12.30 1.13
C ALA A 20 1.16 12.95 0.06
N GLY A 21 0.41 12.14 -0.70
CA GLY A 21 -0.73 12.57 -1.53
C GLY A 21 -0.47 13.53 -2.71
N PRO A 22 -1.47 13.74 -3.59
CA PRO A 22 -2.84 13.20 -3.51
C PRO A 22 -2.92 11.73 -3.93
N TRP A 23 -3.78 10.97 -3.25
CA TRP A 23 -4.01 9.56 -3.54
C TRP A 23 -4.86 9.36 -4.80
N PRO A 24 -4.74 8.20 -5.47
CA PRO A 24 -5.68 7.85 -6.54
C PRO A 24 -7.12 7.82 -6.00
N SER A 25 -8.03 8.50 -6.70
CA SER A 25 -9.47 8.42 -6.43
C SER A 25 -10.14 7.48 -7.44
N TYR A 26 -11.09 6.69 -6.96
CA TYR A 26 -11.83 5.71 -7.74
C TYR A 26 -13.29 6.11 -7.99
N THR A 27 -13.68 7.32 -7.56
CA THR A 27 -15.06 7.84 -7.68
C THR A 27 -15.62 7.81 -9.10
N ALA A 28 -14.77 8.01 -10.12
CA ALA A 28 -15.16 7.95 -11.53
C ALA A 28 -15.60 6.56 -11.99
N PHE A 29 -15.28 5.50 -11.23
CA PHE A 29 -15.56 4.11 -11.58
C PHE A 29 -16.75 3.52 -10.81
N ARG A 30 -17.43 4.29 -9.96
CA ARG A 30 -18.60 3.82 -9.18
C ARG A 30 -19.73 3.27 -10.04
N SER A 31 -19.86 3.75 -11.28
CA SER A 31 -20.91 3.32 -12.22
C SER A 31 -20.58 2.07 -13.01
N LEU A 32 -19.39 1.48 -12.81
CA LEU A 32 -19.02 0.23 -13.47
C LEU A 32 -19.83 -0.96 -12.90
N PRO A 33 -19.96 -2.05 -13.68
CA PRO A 33 -20.47 -3.31 -13.16
C PRO A 33 -19.75 -3.72 -11.87
N GLU A 34 -20.47 -4.30 -10.92
CA GLU A 34 -19.93 -4.67 -9.61
C GLU A 34 -18.65 -5.51 -9.71
N ARG A 35 -18.61 -6.48 -10.63
CA ARG A 35 -17.42 -7.29 -10.89
C ARG A 35 -16.19 -6.44 -11.21
N ASP A 36 -16.34 -5.42 -12.05
CA ASP A 36 -15.23 -4.56 -12.46
C ASP A 36 -14.79 -3.64 -11.32
N ARG A 37 -15.72 -3.22 -10.46
CA ARG A 37 -15.42 -2.49 -9.22
C ARG A 37 -14.60 -3.35 -8.25
N TRP A 38 -14.96 -4.62 -8.08
CA TRP A 38 -14.15 -5.57 -7.29
C TRP A 38 -12.75 -5.81 -7.87
N VAL A 39 -12.62 -5.86 -9.20
CA VAL A 39 -11.31 -5.94 -9.89
C VAL A 39 -10.47 -4.70 -9.58
N LEU A 40 -11.05 -3.50 -9.71
CA LEU A 40 -10.38 -2.23 -9.39
C LEU A 40 -9.94 -2.16 -7.92
N TYR A 41 -10.78 -2.60 -6.98
CA TYR A 41 -10.40 -2.69 -5.57
C TYR A 41 -9.20 -3.63 -5.36
N GLY A 42 -9.17 -4.77 -6.06
CA GLY A 42 -8.02 -5.68 -6.07
C GLY A 42 -6.75 -4.99 -6.58
N SER A 43 -6.84 -4.30 -7.72
CA SER A 43 -5.72 -3.54 -8.31
C SER A 43 -5.22 -2.42 -7.40
N ALA A 44 -6.12 -1.71 -6.70
CA ALA A 44 -5.76 -0.66 -5.74
C ALA A 44 -4.89 -1.19 -4.60
N LYS A 45 -5.26 -2.34 -4.02
CA LYS A 45 -4.46 -3.01 -2.98
C LYS A 45 -3.11 -3.48 -3.50
N ALA A 46 -3.08 -4.08 -4.69
CA ALA A 46 -1.84 -4.53 -5.31
C ALA A 46 -0.88 -3.36 -5.57
N TYR A 47 -1.40 -2.21 -6.01
CA TYR A 47 -0.60 -1.00 -6.20
C TYR A 47 0.00 -0.49 -4.89
N ARG A 48 -0.80 -0.43 -3.82
CA ARG A 48 -0.29 -0.07 -2.48
C ARG A 48 0.80 -1.02 -2.02
N GLN A 49 0.58 -2.34 -2.12
CA GLN A 49 1.58 -3.35 -1.75
C GLN A 49 2.88 -3.17 -2.55
N ALA A 50 2.79 -2.94 -3.86
CA ALA A 50 3.96 -2.74 -4.70
C ALA A 50 4.78 -1.50 -4.30
N LEU A 51 4.14 -0.44 -3.80
CA LEU A 51 4.84 0.72 -3.24
C LEU A 51 5.52 0.37 -1.91
N GLU A 52 4.81 -0.32 -1.02
CA GLU A 52 5.35 -0.77 0.27
C GLU A 52 6.54 -1.72 0.11
N ASP A 53 6.52 -2.62 -0.88
CA ASP A 53 7.62 -3.51 -1.24
C ASP A 53 8.86 -2.75 -1.74
N GLN A 54 8.66 -1.56 -2.33
CA GLN A 54 9.75 -0.64 -2.73
C GLN A 54 10.27 0.21 -1.57
N GLY A 55 9.75 0.00 -0.34
CA GLY A 55 10.10 0.79 0.84
C GLY A 55 9.36 2.13 0.94
N LEU A 56 8.32 2.33 0.12
CA LEU A 56 7.47 3.52 0.16
C LEU A 56 6.30 3.26 1.10
N VAL A 57 6.15 4.09 2.13
CA VAL A 57 5.03 3.95 3.07
C VAL A 57 3.96 4.99 2.73
N MET A 58 2.72 4.54 2.59
CA MET A 58 1.59 5.45 2.46
C MET A 58 1.37 6.20 3.77
N ALA A 59 1.26 7.53 3.71
CA ALA A 59 0.85 8.31 4.88
C ALA A 59 -0.59 7.98 5.33
N GLU A 60 -1.43 7.49 4.42
CA GLU A 60 -2.77 6.99 4.74
C GLU A 60 -2.69 5.58 5.36
N GLY A 61 -3.32 5.42 6.53
CA GLY A 61 -3.45 4.12 7.18
C GLY A 61 -4.13 3.09 6.26
N TYR A 62 -3.84 1.81 6.46
CA TYR A 62 -4.43 0.76 5.63
C TYR A 62 -5.97 0.73 5.73
N ASP A 63 -6.51 0.90 6.93
CA ASP A 63 -7.97 0.89 7.15
C ASP A 63 -8.66 2.12 6.52
N ASP A 64 -8.05 3.30 6.62
CA ASP A 64 -8.56 4.52 5.96
C ASP A 64 -8.55 4.38 4.44
N PHE A 65 -7.48 3.81 3.89
CA PHE A 65 -7.39 3.47 2.48
C PHE A 65 -8.50 2.51 2.06
N VAL A 66 -8.72 1.41 2.79
CA VAL A 66 -9.78 0.44 2.48
C VAL A 66 -11.14 1.14 2.51
N ARG A 67 -11.44 1.88 3.58
CA ARG A 67 -12.70 2.60 3.75
C ARG A 67 -12.95 3.62 2.64
N ARG A 68 -11.91 4.34 2.23
CA ARG A 68 -12.00 5.31 1.13
C ARG A 68 -12.25 4.59 -0.19
N VAL A 69 -11.44 3.60 -0.54
CA VAL A 69 -11.56 2.91 -1.83
C VAL A 69 -12.89 2.16 -1.95
N THR A 70 -13.37 1.48 -0.89
CA THR A 70 -14.70 0.84 -0.91
C THR A 70 -15.83 1.86 -1.01
N GLY A 71 -15.72 2.99 -0.28
CA GLY A 71 -16.69 4.08 -0.38
C GLY A 71 -16.73 4.75 -1.76
N GLU A 72 -15.58 4.97 -2.39
CA GLU A 72 -15.47 5.54 -3.75
C GLU A 72 -15.98 4.57 -4.83
N LEU A 73 -15.81 3.27 -4.62
CA LEU A 73 -16.28 2.23 -5.52
C LEU A 73 -17.69 1.72 -5.19
N GLU A 74 -18.35 2.18 -4.13
CA GLU A 74 -19.65 1.67 -3.64
C GLU A 74 -19.69 0.12 -3.47
N LEU A 75 -18.61 -0.44 -2.90
CA LEU A 75 -18.46 -1.87 -2.57
C LEU A 75 -18.86 -2.19 -1.14
#